data_AF-A0A7Y6PYI8-F1
#
_entry.id   AF-A0A7Y6PYI8-F1
#
_cell.length_a   1.000
_cell.length_b   1.000
_cell.length_c   1.000
_cell.angle_alpha   90.00
_cell.angle_beta   90.00
_cell.angle_gamma   90.00
#
_symmetry.space_group_name_H-M   'P 1'
#
loop_
_entity.id
_entity.type
_entity.pdbx_description
1 polymer ?
#
loop_
_entity_poly.entity_id
_entity_poly.type
_entity_poly.pdbx_seq_one_letter_code
_entity_poly.pdbx_strand_id
1 'polypeptide(L)'
;MRSVLLATIASLGLVGCVGNLDPGTGTPDDNDVGDGSGTNPNPQGQDSVARKMFEDNVYPIIADKTSASGCASVGCHMIGNTPASTQFVAQTKEEGWATVTSFTSVVGAFTPSTAAILTKLDAGHNGRTYSAAQRQAITDWLAQEATERAGGGGGGGGGGTGTESPGAATARLMNAWSSCLSVTDFQTANMSQAWNNMTAGGSACRTCHGTGAYNMIITPITETAADGSGPPGMFTTIATVKEYMIMWFTVDLSVMGPDGKKGKIIINQTAFDGVANGVAPHSTHPRFNSTNNNGMTALKSWYDLTMAKVAAAGATGNCGPTKLDPPAM
;
A
#
# COMPACT_ATOMS: atom_id res chain seq x y z
N MET A 1 20.30 19.50 -54.34
CA MET A 1 20.35 20.33 -53.11
C MET A 1 18.94 20.44 -52.56
N ARG A 2 18.62 19.72 -51.48
CA ARG A 2 17.38 19.89 -50.70
C ARG A 2 17.77 19.77 -49.23
N SER A 3 17.69 20.88 -48.51
CA SER A 3 18.05 20.99 -47.10
C SER A 3 16.91 20.48 -46.23
N VAL A 4 17.21 19.57 -45.30
CA VAL A 4 16.31 19.12 -44.25
C VAL A 4 16.58 20.00 -43.02
N LEU A 5 15.58 20.78 -42.58
CA LEU A 5 15.60 21.46 -41.29
C LEU A 5 15.08 20.50 -40.21
N LEU A 6 15.93 20.19 -39.23
CA LEU A 6 15.54 19.57 -37.96
C LEU A 6 15.13 20.69 -36.99
N ALA A 7 13.89 20.65 -36.51
CA ALA A 7 13.43 21.52 -35.43
C ALA A 7 13.61 20.80 -34.09
N THR A 8 14.55 21.27 -33.29
CA THR A 8 14.77 20.81 -31.90
C THR A 8 13.79 21.55 -31.00
N ILE A 9 12.79 20.86 -30.45
CA ILE A 9 11.94 21.40 -29.39
C ILE A 9 12.67 21.16 -28.06
N ALA A 10 13.32 22.20 -27.56
CA ALA A 10 13.79 22.27 -26.18
C ALA A 10 12.60 22.63 -25.28
N SER A 11 12.07 21.65 -24.56
CA SER A 11 11.11 21.88 -23.47
C SER A 11 11.88 22.07 -22.16
N LEU A 12 12.25 23.32 -21.88
CA LEU A 12 12.62 23.79 -20.55
C LEU A 12 11.39 24.43 -19.89
N GLY A 13 11.12 24.02 -18.65
CA GLY A 13 10.31 24.76 -17.68
C GLY A 13 9.05 24.04 -17.20
N LEU A 14 9.03 23.59 -15.95
CA LEU A 14 8.34 24.31 -14.87
C LEU A 14 8.68 23.74 -13.48
N VAL A 15 8.69 24.66 -12.53
CA VAL A 15 9.16 24.59 -11.15
C VAL A 15 8.14 23.89 -10.25
N GLY A 16 8.59 23.25 -9.16
CA GLY A 16 7.71 22.64 -8.15
C GLY A 16 8.39 22.26 -6.83
N CYS A 17 9.00 23.26 -6.19
CA CYS A 17 9.19 23.43 -4.74
C CYS A 17 9.71 22.26 -3.87
N VAL A 18 11.02 22.30 -3.58
CA VAL A 18 11.60 21.86 -2.31
C VAL A 18 11.06 22.75 -1.19
N GLY A 19 10.22 22.18 -0.33
CA GLY A 19 9.73 22.82 0.90
C GLY A 19 10.64 22.51 2.08
N ASN A 20 11.13 23.58 2.69
CA ASN A 20 11.99 23.69 3.87
C ASN A 20 11.58 22.75 5.03
N LEU A 21 12.53 21.99 5.58
CA LEU A 21 12.41 21.34 6.89
C LEU A 21 12.86 22.36 7.94
N ASP A 22 11.92 23.00 8.62
CA ASP A 22 12.20 23.74 9.86
C ASP A 22 11.72 22.88 11.05
N PRO A 23 12.50 22.74 12.15
CA PRO A 23 12.12 21.93 13.29
C PRO A 23 11.21 22.75 14.20
N GLY A 24 9.91 22.71 13.92
CA GLY A 24 8.91 23.35 14.76
C GLY A 24 8.68 22.56 16.05
N THR A 25 9.19 23.08 17.16
CA THR A 25 8.89 22.68 18.53
C THR A 25 7.40 22.87 18.83
N GLY A 26 6.62 21.79 18.78
CA GLY A 26 5.23 21.73 19.23
C GLY A 26 5.07 20.66 20.31
N THR A 27 4.48 21.05 21.43
CA THR A 27 4.28 20.27 22.67
C THR A 27 3.53 18.95 22.48
N PRO A 28 3.75 17.93 23.34
CA PRO A 28 2.96 16.71 23.34
C PRO A 28 1.57 17.04 23.86
N ASP A 29 0.54 16.91 23.01
CA ASP A 29 -0.84 16.91 23.46
C ASP A 29 -1.39 15.51 23.24
N ASP A 30 -1.41 14.76 24.34
CA ASP A 30 -2.19 13.54 24.52
C ASP A 30 -3.67 13.92 24.39
N ASN A 31 -4.27 13.69 23.24
CA ASN A 31 -5.72 13.67 23.13
C ASN A 31 -6.19 12.50 22.26
N ASP A 32 -6.73 11.52 22.99
CA ASP A 32 -7.66 10.50 22.55
C ASP A 32 -8.58 10.98 21.42
N VAL A 33 -8.48 10.34 20.26
CA VAL A 33 -9.52 10.34 19.23
C VAL A 33 -9.90 8.89 18.98
N GLY A 34 -11.17 8.59 19.25
CA GLY A 34 -11.75 7.25 19.33
C GLY A 34 -11.33 6.28 18.21
N ASP A 35 -10.90 5.12 18.68
CA ASP A 35 -10.31 3.97 18.00
C ASP A 35 -11.31 3.09 17.22
N GLY A 36 -12.18 3.72 16.43
CA GLY A 36 -13.10 3.02 15.51
C GLY A 36 -12.52 2.73 14.12
N SER A 37 -11.20 2.83 13.93
CA SER A 37 -10.57 2.65 12.63
C SER A 37 -10.31 1.16 12.37
N GLY A 38 -11.09 0.58 11.44
CA GLY A 38 -10.82 -0.72 10.86
C GLY A 38 -9.46 -0.69 10.17
N THR A 39 -8.42 -0.91 10.96
CA THR A 39 -7.04 -0.96 10.54
C THR A 39 -6.68 -2.44 10.48
N ASN A 40 -5.58 -2.80 9.83
CA ASN A 40 -4.75 -3.81 10.44
C ASN A 40 -3.99 -3.02 11.52
N PRO A 41 -4.55 -2.80 12.72
CA PRO A 41 -3.92 -1.90 13.68
C PRO A 41 -2.49 -2.37 13.81
N ASN A 42 -1.54 -1.44 13.68
CA ASN A 42 -0.21 -1.71 14.21
C ASN A 42 -0.46 -2.24 15.63
N PRO A 43 0.12 -3.40 16.02
CA PRO A 43 -0.08 -3.92 17.37
C PRO A 43 0.11 -2.76 18.35
N GLN A 44 -0.99 -2.37 19.01
CA GLN A 44 -1.05 -1.11 19.71
C GLN A 44 -0.15 -1.21 20.95
N GLY A 45 0.76 -0.26 21.10
CA GLY A 45 1.63 -0.13 22.26
C GLY A 45 3.10 0.01 21.90
N GLN A 46 3.81 0.84 22.67
CA GLN A 46 5.29 0.93 22.62
C GLN A 46 5.97 -0.41 23.02
N ASP A 47 5.20 -1.38 23.50
CA ASP A 47 5.67 -2.68 23.98
C ASP A 47 5.56 -3.86 22.99
N SER A 48 5.16 -3.62 21.74
CA SER A 48 5.16 -4.66 20.70
C SER A 48 6.56 -5.31 20.58
N VAL A 49 6.61 -6.64 20.67
CA VAL A 49 7.86 -7.40 20.48
C VAL A 49 8.28 -7.29 19.03
N ALA A 50 7.33 -7.33 18.08
CA ALA A 50 7.59 -7.10 16.67
C ALA A 50 8.25 -5.73 16.42
N ARG A 51 7.73 -4.67 17.06
CA ARG A 51 8.32 -3.32 16.98
C ARG A 51 9.75 -3.30 17.54
N LYS A 52 9.98 -3.86 18.72
CA LYS A 52 11.33 -3.94 19.33
C LYS A 52 12.30 -4.72 18.42
N MET A 53 11.85 -5.85 17.88
CA MET A 53 12.63 -6.63 16.90
C MET A 53 12.93 -5.84 15.64
N PHE A 54 11.97 -5.05 15.15
CA PHE A 54 12.21 -4.16 14.03
C PHE A 54 13.28 -3.12 14.37
N GLU A 55 13.06 -2.34 15.43
CA GLU A 55 13.91 -1.23 15.82
C GLU A 55 15.35 -1.66 16.12
N ASP A 56 15.52 -2.82 16.76
CA ASP A 56 16.82 -3.31 17.21
C ASP A 56 17.55 -4.15 16.15
N ASN A 57 16.82 -4.94 15.35
CA ASN A 57 17.44 -5.91 14.44
C ASN A 57 17.22 -5.61 12.97
N VAL A 58 16.04 -5.13 12.56
CA VAL A 58 15.70 -4.95 11.13
C VAL A 58 16.10 -3.56 10.65
N TYR A 59 15.77 -2.52 11.41
CA TYR A 59 16.04 -1.13 11.04
C TYR A 59 17.53 -0.90 10.76
N PRO A 60 18.48 -1.36 11.61
CA PRO A 60 19.90 -1.20 11.33
C PRO A 60 20.34 -1.88 10.02
N ILE A 61 19.67 -2.96 9.61
CA ILE A 61 19.98 -3.66 8.36
C ILE A 61 19.53 -2.84 7.15
N ILE A 62 18.28 -2.37 7.16
CA ILE A 62 17.70 -1.67 6.00
C ILE A 62 18.10 -0.20 5.91
N ALA A 63 18.42 0.44 7.04
CA ALA A 63 18.84 1.84 7.11
C ALA A 63 20.35 2.05 6.92
N ASP A 64 21.15 0.98 6.94
CA ASP A 64 22.58 1.08 6.69
C ASP A 64 22.85 1.62 5.28
N LYS A 65 23.54 2.75 5.20
CA LYS A 65 23.82 3.42 3.92
C LYS A 65 25.06 2.88 3.22
N THR A 66 25.82 2.01 3.88
CA THR A 66 27.16 1.59 3.49
C THR A 66 27.25 0.10 3.18
N SER A 67 26.37 -0.73 3.74
CA SER A 67 26.37 -2.16 3.44
C SER A 67 25.69 -2.52 2.12
N ALA A 68 26.11 -3.66 1.57
CA ALA A 68 25.45 -4.30 0.44
C ALA A 68 23.97 -4.62 0.74
N SER A 69 23.64 -4.92 1.99
CA SER A 69 22.27 -5.21 2.47
C SER A 69 21.39 -3.97 2.66
N GLY A 70 21.98 -2.78 2.69
CA GLY A 70 21.30 -1.54 3.04
C GLY A 70 20.31 -1.05 2.00
N CYS A 71 19.02 -1.01 2.34
CA CYS A 71 17.97 -0.45 1.48
C CYS A 71 18.05 1.07 1.35
N ALA A 72 18.56 1.76 2.37
CA ALA A 72 18.76 3.22 2.38
C ALA A 72 20.07 3.68 1.70
N SER A 73 20.93 2.75 1.30
CA SER A 73 22.21 3.10 0.67
C SER A 73 22.01 3.80 -0.69
N VAL A 74 22.82 4.83 -0.93
CA VAL A 74 22.65 5.80 -2.03
C VAL A 74 21.24 6.44 -2.05
N GLY A 75 20.54 6.37 -0.93
CA GLY A 75 19.19 6.89 -0.73
C GLY A 75 18.11 6.18 -1.57
N CYS A 76 18.32 4.94 -2.01
CA CYS A 76 17.33 4.26 -2.87
C CYS A 76 15.94 4.18 -2.23
N HIS A 77 15.82 3.73 -0.97
CA HIS A 77 14.51 3.58 -0.30
C HIS A 77 14.34 4.50 0.92
N MET A 78 15.20 5.51 1.03
CA MET A 78 15.28 6.43 2.15
C MET A 78 14.34 7.63 1.96
N ILE A 79 13.30 7.73 2.79
CA ILE A 79 12.38 8.87 2.83
C ILE A 79 13.10 10.22 2.70
N GLY A 80 12.61 11.05 1.77
CA GLY A 80 13.17 12.36 1.45
C GLY A 80 14.20 12.33 0.31
N ASN A 81 14.55 11.16 -0.24
CA ASN A 81 15.40 11.07 -1.42
C ASN A 81 14.60 11.01 -2.74
N THR A 82 15.28 11.17 -3.88
CA THR A 82 14.69 11.33 -5.22
C THR A 82 13.82 10.13 -5.66
N PRO A 83 12.75 10.35 -6.46
CA PRO A 83 11.49 9.58 -6.36
C PRO A 83 11.39 8.29 -7.18
N ALA A 84 12.48 7.70 -7.66
CA ALA A 84 12.39 6.56 -8.59
C ALA A 84 12.00 5.22 -7.93
N SER A 85 11.91 5.17 -6.60
CA SER A 85 11.72 3.94 -5.81
C SER A 85 10.79 4.18 -4.62
N THR A 86 10.10 3.12 -4.16
CA THR A 86 9.26 3.15 -2.95
C THR A 86 10.10 3.58 -1.75
N GLN A 87 9.74 4.68 -1.11
CA GLN A 87 10.47 5.24 0.03
C GLN A 87 9.89 4.68 1.34
N PHE A 88 10.48 3.59 1.85
CA PHE A 88 9.96 2.85 3.00
C PHE A 88 10.92 2.78 4.21
N VAL A 89 12.11 3.36 4.09
CA VAL A 89 13.07 3.47 5.19
C VAL A 89 12.99 4.87 5.76
N ALA A 90 12.56 5.01 7.03
CA ALA A 90 12.45 6.30 7.71
C ALA A 90 13.80 6.79 8.27
N GLN A 91 13.86 8.07 8.69
CA GLN A 91 15.11 8.70 9.14
C GLN A 91 15.55 8.23 10.53
N THR A 92 14.58 7.80 11.33
CA THR A 92 14.78 7.26 12.68
C THR A 92 14.17 5.86 12.77
N LYS A 93 14.64 5.07 13.73
CA LYS A 93 14.12 3.71 13.93
C LYS A 93 12.70 3.73 14.49
N GLU A 94 12.41 4.72 15.31
CA GLU A 94 11.12 4.94 15.96
C GLU A 94 10.01 5.18 14.94
N GLU A 95 10.31 5.92 13.86
CA GLU A 95 9.40 6.12 12.72
C GLU A 95 9.45 4.96 11.72
N GLY A 96 10.60 4.27 11.64
CA GLY A 96 10.89 3.25 10.65
C GLY A 96 9.91 2.09 10.68
N TRP A 97 9.45 1.70 11.87
CA TRP A 97 8.54 0.58 12.02
C TRP A 97 7.18 0.87 11.39
N ALA A 98 6.51 1.94 11.84
CA ALA A 98 5.23 2.36 11.29
C ALA A 98 5.32 2.68 9.79
N THR A 99 6.45 3.24 9.37
CA THR A 99 6.72 3.51 7.95
C THR A 99 6.74 2.22 7.14
N VAL A 100 7.61 1.26 7.47
CA VAL A 100 7.80 0.07 6.62
C VAL A 100 6.54 -0.82 6.61
N THR A 101 5.85 -0.93 7.74
CA THR A 101 4.65 -1.78 7.85
C THR A 101 3.44 -1.19 7.13
N SER A 102 3.45 0.11 6.83
CA SER A 102 2.45 0.75 5.96
C SER A 102 2.56 0.32 4.48
N PHE A 103 3.72 -0.18 4.05
CA PHE A 103 3.94 -0.66 2.68
C PHE A 103 3.75 -2.17 2.58
N THR A 104 2.52 -2.62 2.31
CA THR A 104 2.24 -4.05 2.08
C THR A 104 3.04 -4.63 0.91
N SER A 105 3.39 -3.81 -0.08
CA SER A 105 4.31 -4.19 -1.17
C SER A 105 5.72 -4.53 -0.68
N VAL A 106 6.13 -4.01 0.49
CA VAL A 106 7.44 -4.26 1.11
C VAL A 106 7.36 -5.46 2.06
N VAL A 107 6.36 -5.48 2.95
CA VAL A 107 6.25 -6.51 4.00
C VAL A 107 5.51 -7.78 3.56
N GLY A 108 4.83 -7.78 2.41
CA GLY A 108 4.17 -8.97 1.84
C GLY A 108 3.19 -9.64 2.79
N ALA A 109 2.31 -8.85 3.42
CA ALA A 109 1.42 -9.34 4.48
C ALA A 109 2.16 -10.13 5.59
N PHE A 110 3.39 -9.73 5.88
CA PHE A 110 4.27 -10.35 6.87
C PHE A 110 4.63 -11.81 6.57
N THR A 111 4.59 -12.19 5.30
CA THR A 111 4.95 -13.54 4.84
C THR A 111 6.30 -13.51 4.14
N PRO A 112 7.34 -14.18 4.68
CA PRO A 112 8.70 -14.10 4.15
C PRO A 112 8.84 -14.42 2.65
N SER A 113 8.06 -15.38 2.14
CA SER A 113 8.09 -15.79 0.73
C SER A 113 7.48 -14.78 -0.24
N THR A 114 6.75 -13.78 0.24
CA THR A 114 6.10 -12.75 -0.59
C THR A 114 6.50 -11.33 -0.21
N ALA A 115 7.22 -11.15 0.90
CA ALA A 115 7.75 -9.86 1.35
C ALA A 115 8.88 -9.39 0.42
N ALA A 116 8.66 -8.27 -0.30
CA ALA A 116 9.66 -7.71 -1.22
C ALA A 116 10.96 -7.30 -0.51
N ILE A 117 10.87 -6.95 0.79
CA ILE A 117 12.05 -6.68 1.63
C ILE A 117 13.04 -7.84 1.61
N LEU A 118 12.57 -9.09 1.48
CA LEU A 118 13.40 -10.31 1.34
C LEU A 118 13.54 -10.74 -0.13
N THR A 119 12.41 -10.95 -0.82
CA THR A 119 12.39 -11.61 -2.14
C THR A 119 13.12 -10.81 -3.22
N LYS A 120 13.15 -9.47 -3.15
CA LYS A 120 13.91 -8.66 -4.12
C LYS A 120 15.42 -8.84 -3.92
N LEU A 121 15.91 -8.81 -2.69
CA LEU A 121 17.34 -9.00 -2.43
C LEU A 121 17.79 -10.44 -2.70
N ASP A 122 16.94 -11.43 -2.44
CA ASP A 122 17.18 -12.82 -2.84
C ASP A 122 17.36 -12.96 -4.36
N ALA A 123 16.63 -12.17 -5.15
CA ALA A 123 16.76 -12.09 -6.60
C ALA A 123 17.95 -11.21 -7.07
N GLY A 124 18.81 -10.74 -6.16
CA GLY A 124 19.98 -9.92 -6.48
C GLY A 124 19.67 -8.48 -6.84
N HIS A 125 18.63 -7.87 -6.23
CA HIS A 125 18.22 -6.48 -6.46
C HIS A 125 19.41 -5.51 -6.42
N ASN A 126 19.84 -5.01 -7.59
CA ASN A 126 21.01 -4.15 -7.76
C ASN A 126 22.32 -4.73 -7.21
N GLY A 127 22.51 -6.05 -7.29
CA GLY A 127 23.70 -6.75 -6.79
C GLY A 127 23.79 -6.82 -5.26
N ARG A 128 22.68 -6.56 -4.57
CA ARG A 128 22.58 -6.56 -3.11
C ARG A 128 22.14 -7.91 -2.58
N THR A 129 22.61 -8.23 -1.38
CA THR A 129 22.27 -9.47 -0.68
C THR A 129 22.27 -9.25 0.82
N TYR A 130 21.40 -9.95 1.54
CA TYR A 130 21.52 -10.11 2.99
C TYR A 130 22.52 -11.20 3.34
N SER A 131 23.20 -11.06 4.47
CA SER A 131 23.81 -12.20 5.14
C SER A 131 22.74 -13.15 5.68
N ALA A 132 23.13 -14.38 6.01
CA ALA A 132 22.19 -15.35 6.60
C ALA A 132 21.57 -14.84 7.91
N ALA A 133 22.35 -14.19 8.78
CA ALA A 133 21.86 -13.63 10.02
C ALA A 133 20.88 -12.46 9.80
N GLN A 134 21.18 -11.59 8.84
CA GLN A 134 20.29 -10.48 8.48
C GLN A 134 18.95 -10.99 7.92
N ARG A 135 19.00 -11.96 7.01
CA ARG A 135 17.81 -12.61 6.48
C ARG A 135 16.97 -13.24 7.59
N GLN A 136 17.62 -13.92 8.53
CA GLN A 136 16.94 -14.54 9.67
C GLN A 136 16.26 -13.48 10.54
N ALA A 137 16.95 -12.39 10.88
CA ALA A 137 16.37 -11.31 11.68
C ALA A 137 15.12 -10.69 11.04
N ILE A 138 15.14 -10.45 9.72
CA ILE A 138 13.98 -9.94 8.97
C ILE A 138 12.85 -10.98 8.97
N THR A 139 13.19 -12.26 8.76
CA THR A 139 12.22 -13.37 8.76
C THR A 139 11.54 -13.51 10.12
N ASP A 140 12.30 -13.45 11.21
CA ASP A 140 11.81 -13.54 12.59
C ASP A 140 10.90 -12.35 12.92
N TRP A 141 11.28 -11.14 12.50
CA TRP A 141 10.42 -9.96 12.65
C TRP A 141 9.10 -10.11 11.90
N LEU A 142 9.11 -10.52 10.62
CA LEU A 142 7.89 -10.73 9.85
C LEU A 142 7.00 -11.82 10.51
N ALA A 143 7.59 -12.90 11.02
CA ALA A 143 6.84 -13.92 11.76
C ALA A 143 6.23 -13.38 13.06
N GLN A 144 6.95 -12.54 13.80
CA GLN A 144 6.45 -11.89 15.00
C GLN A 144 5.32 -10.89 14.69
N GLU A 145 5.44 -10.09 13.64
CA GLU A 145 4.34 -9.23 13.13
C GLU A 145 3.09 -10.04 12.83
N ALA A 146 3.24 -11.14 12.09
CA ALA A 146 2.14 -12.02 11.77
C ALA A 146 1.49 -12.59 13.05
N THR A 147 2.30 -12.96 14.04
CA THR A 147 1.83 -13.50 15.32
C THR A 147 1.04 -12.46 16.13
N GLU A 148 1.60 -11.28 16.33
CA GLU A 148 0.94 -10.20 17.10
C GLU A 148 -0.35 -9.74 16.43
N ARG A 149 -0.36 -9.61 15.10
CA ARG A 149 -1.56 -9.22 14.34
C ARG A 149 -2.61 -10.32 14.29
N ALA A 150 -2.21 -11.59 14.27
CA ALA A 150 -3.14 -12.72 14.38
C ALA A 150 -3.76 -12.83 15.78
N GLY A 151 -3.06 -12.34 16.80
CA GLY A 151 -3.41 -12.49 18.21
C GLY A 151 -3.82 -11.18 18.87
N GLY A 152 -4.48 -10.27 18.15
CA GLY A 152 -4.99 -8.97 18.64
C GLY A 152 -6.03 -9.03 19.76
N GLY A 153 -5.72 -9.75 20.83
CA GLY A 153 -6.45 -9.94 22.07
C GLY A 153 -5.55 -10.74 23.00
N GLY A 154 -4.88 -10.05 23.93
CA GLY A 154 -4.11 -10.70 24.98
C GLY A 154 -4.97 -11.70 25.76
N GLY A 155 -4.42 -12.88 26.03
CA GLY A 155 -5.05 -13.89 26.88
C GLY A 155 -4.97 -15.28 26.28
N GLY A 156 -4.08 -16.10 26.83
CA GLY A 156 -3.81 -17.46 26.36
C GLY A 156 -5.02 -18.40 26.41
N GLY A 157 -4.97 -19.43 25.57
CA GLY A 157 -5.94 -20.52 25.63
C GLY A 157 -5.93 -21.43 24.41
N GLY A 158 -5.20 -22.55 24.53
CA GLY A 158 -5.55 -23.89 24.05
C GLY A 158 -6.21 -24.11 22.68
N GLY A 159 -5.45 -24.77 21.79
CA GLY A 159 -5.83 -26.04 21.15
C GLY A 159 -7.04 -26.09 20.20
N GLY A 160 -6.77 -26.27 18.90
CA GLY A 160 -7.70 -26.92 17.97
C GLY A 160 -7.79 -26.30 16.58
N THR A 161 -7.55 -27.14 15.57
CA THR A 161 -7.94 -27.01 14.14
C THR A 161 -7.37 -25.83 13.33
N GLY A 162 -6.25 -26.08 12.63
CA GLY A 162 -5.96 -25.55 11.29
C GLY A 162 -6.14 -24.04 11.06
N THR A 163 -5.68 -23.19 11.97
CA THR A 163 -5.76 -21.73 11.84
C THR A 163 -4.96 -21.25 10.62
N GLU A 164 -5.66 -20.64 9.67
CA GLU A 164 -5.08 -19.96 8.51
C GLU A 164 -4.10 -18.87 8.96
N SER A 165 -2.92 -18.77 8.32
CA SER A 165 -1.95 -17.72 8.61
C SER A 165 -2.45 -16.35 8.11
N PRO A 166 -1.98 -15.22 8.68
CA PRO A 166 -2.28 -13.87 8.17
C PRO A 166 -2.03 -13.69 6.67
N GLY A 167 -0.92 -14.24 6.16
CA GLY A 167 -0.59 -14.24 4.74
C GLY A 167 -1.61 -15.01 3.92
N ALA A 168 -1.93 -16.24 4.33
CA ALA A 168 -2.92 -17.07 3.64
C ALA A 168 -4.32 -16.42 3.67
N ALA A 169 -4.72 -15.82 4.79
CA ALA A 169 -5.97 -15.07 4.91
C ALA A 169 -5.98 -13.86 3.97
N THR A 170 -4.88 -13.11 3.90
CA THR A 170 -4.74 -11.96 3.00
C THR A 170 -4.83 -12.40 1.54
N ALA A 171 -4.07 -13.43 1.14
CA ALA A 171 -4.09 -13.97 -0.21
C ALA A 171 -5.49 -14.46 -0.60
N ARG A 172 -6.16 -15.22 0.27
CA ARG A 172 -7.54 -15.67 0.09
C ARG A 172 -8.49 -14.49 -0.12
N LEU A 173 -8.48 -13.52 0.79
CA LEU A 173 -9.38 -12.37 0.77
C LEU A 173 -9.15 -11.48 -0.44
N MET A 174 -7.89 -11.20 -0.81
CA MET A 174 -7.56 -10.40 -1.98
C MET A 174 -7.93 -11.08 -3.30
N ASN A 175 -7.70 -12.39 -3.42
CA ASN A 175 -8.11 -13.15 -4.60
C ASN A 175 -9.64 -13.23 -4.73
N ALA A 176 -10.35 -13.51 -3.63
CA ALA A 176 -11.81 -13.52 -3.61
C ALA A 176 -12.40 -12.15 -3.96
N TRP A 177 -11.87 -11.08 -3.36
CA TRP A 177 -12.26 -9.70 -3.66
C TRP A 177 -12.07 -9.33 -5.12
N SER A 178 -10.86 -9.54 -5.64
CA SER A 178 -10.53 -9.30 -7.04
C SER A 178 -11.45 -10.04 -8.01
N SER A 179 -11.82 -11.28 -7.65
CA SER A 179 -12.78 -12.07 -8.45
C SER A 179 -14.16 -11.40 -8.56
N CYS A 180 -14.58 -10.64 -7.54
CA CYS A 180 -15.87 -9.95 -7.49
C CYS A 180 -15.87 -8.52 -8.04
N LEU A 181 -14.70 -7.91 -8.24
CA LEU A 181 -14.60 -6.59 -8.86
C LEU A 181 -15.24 -6.59 -10.25
N SER A 182 -16.04 -5.56 -10.55
CA SER A 182 -16.73 -5.41 -11.82
C SER A 182 -16.57 -4.00 -12.38
N VAL A 183 -16.28 -3.91 -13.68
CA VAL A 183 -16.22 -2.63 -14.39
C VAL A 183 -17.57 -1.92 -14.37
N THR A 184 -18.68 -2.67 -14.40
CA THR A 184 -20.04 -2.13 -14.30
C THR A 184 -20.27 -1.44 -12.96
N ASP A 185 -19.86 -2.06 -11.85
CA ASP A 185 -20.02 -1.46 -10.52
C ASP A 185 -19.10 -0.25 -10.36
N PHE A 186 -17.88 -0.31 -10.91
CA PHE A 186 -16.93 0.79 -10.92
C PHE A 186 -17.47 2.02 -11.69
N GLN A 187 -18.09 1.79 -12.85
CA GLN A 187 -18.76 2.81 -13.64
C GLN A 187 -20.01 3.35 -12.93
N THR A 188 -20.82 2.45 -12.33
CA THR A 188 -22.01 2.82 -11.56
C THR A 188 -21.66 3.71 -10.37
N ALA A 189 -20.56 3.40 -9.69
CA ALA A 189 -20.02 4.20 -8.60
C ALA A 189 -19.34 5.50 -9.06
N ASN A 190 -19.23 5.73 -10.38
CA ASN A 190 -18.61 6.91 -10.99
C ASN A 190 -17.13 7.11 -10.59
N MET A 191 -16.39 6.01 -10.36
CA MET A 191 -15.04 6.04 -9.79
C MET A 191 -14.04 6.88 -10.60
N SER A 192 -13.87 6.59 -11.89
CA SER A 192 -12.90 7.29 -12.75
C SER A 192 -13.19 8.80 -12.79
N GLN A 193 -14.44 9.20 -13.04
CA GLN A 193 -14.80 10.61 -13.14
C GLN A 193 -14.68 11.34 -11.80
N ALA A 194 -15.08 10.71 -10.69
CA ALA A 194 -14.98 11.32 -9.37
C ALA A 194 -13.54 11.61 -8.98
N TRP A 195 -12.63 10.64 -9.14
CA TRP A 195 -11.21 10.81 -8.86
C TRP A 195 -10.50 11.72 -9.87
N ASN A 196 -10.89 11.69 -11.15
CA ASN A 196 -10.36 12.60 -12.16
C ASN A 196 -10.63 14.08 -11.85
N ASN A 197 -11.71 14.37 -11.15
CA ASN A 197 -12.14 15.74 -10.80
C ASN A 197 -11.83 16.11 -9.34
N MET A 198 -11.30 15.19 -8.55
CA MET A 198 -10.75 15.55 -7.25
C MET A 198 -9.59 16.52 -7.44
N THR A 199 -9.50 17.47 -6.51
CA THR A 199 -8.42 18.43 -6.46
C THR A 199 -7.69 18.34 -5.13
N ALA A 200 -6.38 18.53 -5.19
CA ALA A 200 -5.52 18.67 -4.03
C ALA A 200 -4.55 19.83 -4.31
N GLY A 201 -4.46 20.80 -3.39
CA GLY A 201 -3.69 22.03 -3.60
C GLY A 201 -4.05 22.80 -4.87
N GLY A 202 -5.32 22.77 -5.28
CA GLY A 202 -5.82 23.49 -6.47
C GLY A 202 -5.57 22.81 -7.81
N SER A 203 -4.87 21.66 -7.86
CA SER A 203 -4.67 20.89 -9.09
C SER A 203 -5.51 19.61 -9.08
N ALA A 204 -6.01 19.22 -10.26
CA ALA A 204 -6.73 17.95 -10.42
C ALA A 204 -5.78 16.77 -10.25
N CYS A 205 -6.20 15.71 -9.55
CA CYS A 205 -5.35 14.55 -9.28
C CYS A 205 -4.82 13.88 -10.58
N ARG A 206 -5.63 13.86 -11.64
CA ARG A 206 -5.26 13.32 -12.96
C ARG A 206 -4.03 14.00 -13.59
N THR A 207 -3.75 15.25 -13.24
CA THR A 207 -2.59 15.98 -13.79
C THR A 207 -1.27 15.32 -13.38
N CYS A 208 -1.24 14.67 -12.22
CA CYS A 208 -0.06 13.96 -11.73
C CYS A 208 -0.18 12.43 -11.87
N HIS A 209 -1.40 11.89 -11.78
CA HIS A 209 -1.64 10.44 -11.74
C HIS A 209 -2.26 9.86 -13.02
N GLY A 210 -2.37 10.65 -14.09
CA GLY A 210 -2.97 10.28 -15.38
C GLY A 210 -2.37 9.04 -16.05
N THR A 211 -1.12 8.73 -15.74
CA THR A 211 -0.35 7.62 -16.32
C THR A 211 0.05 6.56 -15.28
N GLY A 212 -0.51 6.59 -14.07
CA GLY A 212 -0.16 5.65 -13.02
C GLY A 212 1.08 6.01 -12.19
N ALA A 213 1.57 7.26 -12.29
CA ALA A 213 2.74 7.71 -11.53
C ALA A 213 2.50 7.65 -10.00
N TYR A 214 3.59 7.40 -9.25
CA TYR A 214 3.57 7.31 -7.78
C TYR A 214 2.66 6.17 -7.24
N ASN A 215 2.55 5.07 -7.99
CA ASN A 215 1.69 3.91 -7.66
C ASN A 215 0.19 4.28 -7.51
N MET A 216 -0.23 5.37 -8.14
CA MET A 216 -1.63 5.79 -8.20
C MET A 216 -1.99 6.11 -9.65
N ILE A 217 -3.08 5.49 -10.14
CA ILE A 217 -3.60 5.73 -11.49
C ILE A 217 -4.96 6.41 -11.40
N ILE A 218 -5.07 7.59 -12.00
CA ILE A 218 -6.29 8.38 -12.09
C ILE A 218 -6.39 8.84 -13.53
N THR A 219 -6.99 8.00 -14.36
CA THR A 219 -7.03 8.19 -15.81
C THR A 219 -8.48 8.28 -16.33
N PRO A 220 -8.74 9.15 -17.32
CA PRO A 220 -10.01 9.16 -18.05
C PRO A 220 -10.07 8.08 -19.14
N ILE A 221 -9.00 7.29 -19.34
CA ILE A 221 -8.95 6.24 -20.34
C ILE A 221 -10.03 5.18 -20.03
N THR A 222 -10.80 4.84 -21.06
CA THR A 222 -11.81 3.78 -20.99
C THR A 222 -11.14 2.45 -20.65
N GLU A 223 -11.78 1.65 -19.80
CA GLU A 223 -11.16 0.52 -19.09
C GLU A 223 -10.49 -0.55 -19.98
N THR A 224 -10.88 -0.60 -21.24
CA THR A 224 -10.15 -1.26 -22.32
C THR A 224 -10.70 -0.68 -23.63
N ALA A 225 -9.85 -0.43 -24.62
CA ALA A 225 -10.34 -0.44 -25.99
C ALA A 225 -10.78 -1.88 -26.31
N ALA A 226 -11.88 -2.05 -27.03
CA ALA A 226 -12.46 -3.38 -27.33
C ALA A 226 -11.49 -4.32 -28.09
N ASP A 227 -10.43 -3.77 -28.66
CA ASP A 227 -9.37 -4.47 -29.40
C ASP A 227 -8.11 -4.75 -28.57
N GLY A 228 -8.10 -4.39 -27.27
CA GLY A 228 -6.94 -4.53 -26.40
C GLY A 228 -5.80 -3.55 -26.71
N SER A 229 -6.03 -2.55 -27.57
CA SER A 229 -5.04 -1.51 -27.86
C SER A 229 -5.12 -0.35 -26.85
N GLY A 230 -3.96 0.13 -26.41
CA GLY A 230 -3.85 1.24 -25.46
C GLY A 230 -3.60 0.82 -24.00
N PRO A 231 -3.16 1.76 -23.15
CA PRO A 231 -2.88 1.47 -21.75
C PRO A 231 -4.18 1.12 -21.00
N PRO A 232 -4.13 0.22 -20.01
CA PRO A 232 -5.30 -0.14 -19.23
C PRO A 232 -5.88 1.09 -18.50
N GLY A 233 -7.21 1.14 -18.40
CA GLY A 233 -7.87 2.17 -17.60
C GLY A 233 -7.67 1.96 -16.09
N MET A 234 -8.35 2.79 -15.30
CA MET A 234 -8.22 2.84 -13.86
C MET A 234 -8.70 1.54 -13.19
N PHE A 235 -9.90 1.06 -13.53
CA PHE A 235 -10.41 -0.24 -13.06
C PHE A 235 -9.49 -1.38 -13.46
N THR A 236 -9.09 -1.50 -14.73
CA THR A 236 -8.26 -2.63 -15.18
C THR A 236 -6.95 -2.67 -14.40
N THR A 237 -6.30 -1.52 -14.20
CA THR A 237 -5.07 -1.44 -13.42
C THR A 237 -5.29 -1.81 -11.96
N ILE A 238 -6.32 -1.27 -11.30
CA ILE A 238 -6.61 -1.58 -9.89
C ILE A 238 -7.00 -3.05 -9.71
N ALA A 239 -7.78 -3.62 -10.64
CA ALA A 239 -8.32 -4.97 -10.53
C ALA A 239 -7.26 -6.07 -10.79
N THR A 240 -6.25 -5.76 -11.60
CA THR A 240 -5.27 -6.76 -12.08
C THR A 240 -3.89 -6.61 -11.45
N VAL A 241 -3.48 -5.39 -11.08
CA VAL A 241 -2.14 -5.15 -10.54
C VAL A 241 -2.22 -5.00 -9.03
N LYS A 242 -1.65 -5.99 -8.31
CA LYS A 242 -1.72 -6.06 -6.85
C LYS A 242 -1.20 -4.80 -6.16
N GLU A 243 -0.14 -4.18 -6.69
CA GLU A 243 0.49 -2.98 -6.13
C GLU A 243 -0.46 -1.77 -6.15
N TYR A 244 -1.34 -1.69 -7.15
CA TYR A 244 -2.37 -0.66 -7.17
C TYR A 244 -3.54 -1.06 -6.27
N MET A 245 -3.99 -2.33 -6.29
CA MET A 245 -5.12 -2.78 -5.47
C MET A 245 -4.92 -2.47 -3.97
N ILE A 246 -3.72 -2.72 -3.45
CA ILE A 246 -3.39 -2.49 -2.03
C ILE A 246 -3.41 -1.01 -1.62
N MET A 247 -3.36 -0.07 -2.57
CA MET A 247 -3.52 1.35 -2.28
C MET A 247 -4.99 1.70 -2.01
N TRP A 248 -5.91 0.97 -2.62
CA TRP A 248 -7.36 1.21 -2.50
C TRP A 248 -8.01 0.40 -1.40
N PHE A 249 -7.55 -0.84 -1.23
CA PHE A 249 -8.13 -1.81 -0.33
C PHE A 249 -7.05 -2.45 0.54
N THR A 250 -7.42 -2.83 1.75
CA THR A 250 -6.55 -3.60 2.65
C THR A 250 -7.37 -4.68 3.35
N VAL A 251 -6.66 -5.57 4.05
CA VAL A 251 -7.27 -6.63 4.84
C VAL A 251 -7.23 -6.24 6.31
N ASP A 252 -8.39 -6.12 6.92
CA ASP A 252 -8.54 -6.05 8.37
C ASP A 252 -8.58 -7.48 8.90
N LEU A 253 -7.49 -7.91 9.56
CA LEU A 253 -7.35 -9.25 10.15
C LEU A 253 -7.84 -9.33 11.60
N SER A 254 -8.27 -8.20 12.19
CA SER A 254 -8.72 -8.15 13.59
C SER A 254 -10.12 -8.72 13.80
N VAL A 255 -10.87 -8.92 12.71
CA VAL A 255 -12.26 -9.40 12.74
C VAL A 255 -12.39 -10.81 12.15
N MET A 256 -13.46 -11.49 12.52
CA MET A 256 -13.87 -12.75 11.89
C MET A 256 -14.85 -12.46 10.74
N GLY A 257 -14.60 -13.07 9.59
CA GLY A 257 -15.51 -13.06 8.45
C GLY A 257 -16.76 -13.93 8.69
N PRO A 258 -17.79 -13.79 7.83
CA PRO A 258 -19.04 -14.55 7.94
C PRO A 258 -18.86 -16.06 7.75
N ASP A 259 -17.73 -16.49 7.19
CA ASP A 259 -17.33 -17.88 7.00
C ASP A 259 -16.59 -18.48 8.21
N GLY A 260 -16.48 -17.72 9.30
CA GLY A 260 -15.70 -18.13 10.47
C GLY A 260 -14.20 -18.15 10.21
N LYS A 261 -13.70 -17.54 9.13
CA LYS A 261 -12.26 -17.35 8.88
C LYS A 261 -11.82 -15.94 9.26
N LYS A 262 -10.53 -15.74 9.46
CA LYS A 262 -9.99 -14.42 9.82
C LYS A 262 -10.08 -13.45 8.65
N GLY A 263 -10.46 -12.23 9.01
CA GLY A 263 -10.33 -11.02 8.24
C GLY A 263 -11.46 -10.70 7.27
N LYS A 264 -11.48 -9.43 6.85
CA LYS A 264 -12.34 -8.89 5.79
C LYS A 264 -11.56 -7.87 4.96
N ILE A 265 -12.00 -7.66 3.74
CA ILE A 265 -11.51 -6.54 2.93
C ILE A 265 -12.18 -5.27 3.39
N ILE A 266 -11.42 -4.18 3.42
CA ILE A 266 -11.87 -2.83 3.73
C ILE A 266 -11.20 -1.83 2.80
N ILE A 267 -11.72 -0.61 2.73
CA ILE A 267 -11.02 0.51 2.09
C ILE A 267 -9.74 0.80 2.88
N ASN A 268 -8.63 1.05 2.19
CA ASN A 268 -7.35 1.40 2.82
C ASN A 268 -7.33 2.87 3.27
N GLN A 269 -8.16 3.20 4.27
CA GLN A 269 -8.28 4.56 4.80
C GLN A 269 -6.93 5.09 5.29
N THR A 270 -6.09 4.25 5.90
CA THR A 270 -4.76 4.63 6.38
C THR A 270 -3.86 5.15 5.25
N ALA A 271 -3.84 4.48 4.09
CA ALA A 271 -3.06 4.98 2.96
C ALA A 271 -3.58 6.35 2.49
N PHE A 272 -4.90 6.53 2.40
CA PHE A 272 -5.47 7.81 2.03
C PHE A 272 -5.20 8.90 3.06
N ASP A 273 -5.35 8.63 4.36
CA ASP A 273 -5.04 9.57 5.44
C ASP A 273 -3.56 9.97 5.43
N GLY A 274 -2.66 9.02 5.19
CA GLY A 274 -1.22 9.28 5.10
C GLY A 274 -0.89 10.26 3.98
N VAL A 275 -1.44 10.04 2.77
CA VAL A 275 -1.23 10.92 1.62
C VAL A 275 -1.93 12.27 1.81
N ALA A 276 -3.18 12.24 2.28
CA ALA A 276 -4.03 13.42 2.45
C ALA A 276 -3.51 14.40 3.50
N ASN A 277 -2.92 13.88 4.58
CA ASN A 277 -2.38 14.69 5.68
C ASN A 277 -0.86 14.89 5.59
N GLY A 278 -0.20 14.20 4.66
CA GLY A 278 1.24 14.29 4.45
C GLY A 278 2.10 13.63 5.48
N VAL A 279 1.58 12.57 6.05
CA VAL A 279 2.39 11.67 6.83
C VAL A 279 3.52 11.17 5.92
N ALA A 280 4.73 11.13 6.47
CA ALA A 280 5.89 10.64 5.73
C ALA A 280 5.59 9.28 5.08
N PRO A 281 5.99 9.05 3.81
CA PRO A 281 6.84 9.90 2.97
C PRO A 281 6.12 11.00 2.17
N HIS A 282 4.81 11.21 2.36
CA HIS A 282 3.99 12.07 1.52
C HIS A 282 4.01 13.56 1.91
N SER A 283 5.12 14.01 2.52
CA SER A 283 5.24 15.38 3.04
C SER A 283 5.02 16.44 1.96
N THR A 284 5.38 16.14 0.71
CA THR A 284 5.24 17.02 -0.46
C THR A 284 3.91 16.88 -1.21
N HIS A 285 3.09 15.88 -0.89
CA HIS A 285 1.81 15.69 -1.59
C HIS A 285 0.80 16.78 -1.19
N PRO A 286 0.10 17.44 -2.13
CA PRO A 286 -0.92 18.41 -1.76
C PRO A 286 -2.01 17.80 -0.87
N ARG A 287 -2.45 18.55 0.15
CA ARG A 287 -3.45 18.04 1.11
C ARG A 287 -4.84 17.97 0.46
N PHE A 288 -5.63 16.99 0.88
CA PHE A 288 -7.05 16.86 0.55
C PHE A 288 -7.80 16.24 1.74
N ASN A 289 -9.14 16.24 1.73
CA ASN A 289 -9.92 15.59 2.78
C ASN A 289 -9.99 14.08 2.48
N SER A 290 -9.40 13.21 3.30
CA SER A 290 -9.39 11.75 3.05
C SER A 290 -10.70 11.03 3.38
N THR A 291 -11.70 11.69 3.97
CA THR A 291 -12.93 11.05 4.43
C THR A 291 -14.17 11.51 3.65
N ASN A 292 -14.28 12.81 3.40
CA ASN A 292 -15.48 13.44 2.86
C ASN A 292 -15.16 14.22 1.59
N ASN A 293 -15.12 13.51 0.45
CA ASN A 293 -14.98 14.09 -0.88
C ASN A 293 -15.63 13.18 -1.93
N ASN A 294 -15.79 13.69 -3.15
CA ASN A 294 -16.46 12.96 -4.24
C ASN A 294 -15.80 11.63 -4.60
N GLY A 295 -14.47 11.53 -4.60
CA GLY A 295 -13.77 10.29 -4.90
C GLY A 295 -13.87 9.25 -3.79
N MET A 296 -13.87 9.67 -2.51
CA MET A 296 -14.11 8.75 -1.39
C MET A 296 -15.56 8.26 -1.35
N THR A 297 -16.52 9.12 -1.70
CA THR A 297 -17.92 8.70 -1.90
C THR A 297 -18.05 7.67 -3.01
N ALA A 298 -17.39 7.89 -4.15
CA ALA A 298 -17.35 6.93 -5.26
C ALA A 298 -16.67 5.62 -4.86
N LEU A 299 -15.53 5.69 -4.14
CA LEU A 299 -14.81 4.50 -3.66
C LEU A 299 -15.67 3.69 -2.71
N LYS A 300 -16.37 4.35 -1.77
CA LYS A 300 -17.30 3.70 -0.87
C LYS A 300 -18.45 3.02 -1.64
N SER A 301 -19.04 3.71 -2.62
CA SER A 301 -20.11 3.14 -3.44
C SER A 301 -19.63 1.90 -4.21
N TRP A 302 -18.43 1.94 -4.79
CA TRP A 302 -17.86 0.79 -5.50
C TRP A 302 -17.55 -0.39 -4.56
N TYR A 303 -16.99 -0.09 -3.38
CA TYR A 303 -16.75 -1.06 -2.33
C TYR A 303 -18.05 -1.73 -1.88
N ASP A 304 -19.11 -0.95 -1.59
CA ASP A 304 -20.40 -1.48 -1.14
C ASP A 304 -21.03 -2.40 -2.21
N LEU A 305 -21.00 -2.00 -3.48
CA LEU A 305 -21.48 -2.82 -4.61
C LEU A 305 -20.71 -4.14 -4.73
N THR A 306 -19.38 -4.08 -4.60
CA THR A 306 -18.51 -5.27 -4.67
C THR A 306 -18.75 -6.19 -3.47
N MET A 307 -18.86 -5.63 -2.25
CA MET A 307 -19.17 -6.38 -1.04
C MET A 307 -20.51 -7.10 -1.12
N ALA A 308 -21.53 -6.50 -1.75
CA ALA A 308 -22.80 -7.17 -2.00
C ALA A 308 -22.63 -8.43 -2.88
N LYS A 309 -21.74 -8.38 -3.88
CA LYS A 309 -21.41 -9.56 -4.71
C LYS A 309 -20.62 -10.61 -3.93
N VAL A 310 -19.66 -10.19 -3.11
CA VAL A 310 -18.92 -11.10 -2.21
C VAL A 310 -19.88 -11.83 -1.28
N ALA A 311 -20.81 -11.10 -0.65
CA ALA A 311 -21.83 -11.67 0.22
C ALA A 311 -22.74 -12.66 -0.53
N ALA A 312 -23.19 -12.32 -1.74
CA ALA A 312 -24.02 -13.19 -2.58
C ALA A 312 -23.28 -14.46 -3.04
N ALA A 313 -21.96 -14.38 -3.27
CA ALA A 313 -21.12 -15.51 -3.65
C ALA A 313 -20.74 -16.43 -2.46
N GLY A 314 -21.13 -16.06 -1.23
CA GLY A 314 -20.88 -16.83 -0.01
C GLY A 314 -19.43 -16.81 0.46
N ALA A 315 -19.12 -17.67 1.42
CA ALA A 315 -17.83 -17.79 2.13
C ALA A 315 -16.58 -17.82 1.22
N THR A 316 -16.73 -18.34 0.00
CA THR A 316 -15.63 -18.46 -0.96
C THR A 316 -15.45 -17.21 -1.83
N GLY A 317 -16.39 -16.26 -1.80
CA GLY A 317 -16.37 -15.03 -2.61
C GLY A 317 -16.16 -15.31 -4.10
N ASN A 318 -16.63 -16.45 -4.61
CA ASN A 318 -16.22 -16.98 -5.90
C ASN A 318 -17.10 -16.38 -7.01
N CYS A 319 -16.86 -15.11 -7.34
CA CYS A 319 -17.49 -14.44 -8.48
C CYS A 319 -16.82 -14.81 -9.82
N GLY A 320 -15.88 -15.77 -9.81
CA GLY A 320 -15.09 -16.24 -10.93
C GLY A 320 -13.61 -16.39 -10.56
N PRO A 321 -12.71 -16.55 -11.55
CA PRO A 321 -11.28 -16.45 -11.32
C PRO A 321 -10.89 -15.08 -10.74
N THR A 322 -9.83 -15.06 -9.92
CA THR A 322 -9.18 -13.79 -9.51
C THR A 322 -8.76 -13.00 -10.75
N LYS A 323 -8.87 -11.68 -10.68
CA LYS A 323 -8.38 -10.79 -11.75
C LYS A 323 -6.92 -10.36 -11.50
N LEU A 324 -6.40 -10.58 -10.29
CA LEU A 324 -5.00 -10.31 -9.97
C LEU A 324 -4.08 -11.18 -10.84
N ASP A 325 -3.08 -10.54 -11.45
CA ASP A 325 -2.06 -11.19 -12.25
C ASP A 325 -0.65 -10.73 -11.82
N PRO A 326 0.14 -11.58 -11.14
CA PRO A 326 -0.24 -12.93 -10.68
C PRO A 326 -1.26 -12.87 -9.52
N PRO A 327 -1.97 -13.99 -9.24
CA PRO A 327 -2.78 -14.14 -8.04
C PRO A 327 -2.02 -13.77 -6.76
N ALA A 328 -2.75 -13.29 -5.74
CA ALA A 328 -2.15 -13.06 -4.43
C ALA A 328 -1.66 -14.40 -3.84
N MET A 329 -0.44 -14.39 -3.30
CA MET A 329 0.26 -15.54 -2.70
C MET A 329 0.43 -15.35 -1.20
#